data_AF-A0A1D7UC59-F1
#
_entry.id   AF-A0A1D7UC59-F1
#
_cell.length_a   1.000
_cell.length_b   1.000
_cell.length_c   1.000
_cell.angle_alpha   90.00
_cell.angle_beta   90.00
_cell.angle_gamma   90.00
#
_symmetry.space_group_name_H-M   'P 1'
#
loop_
_entity.id
_entity.type
_entity.pdbx_description
1 polymer ?
#
loop_
_entity_poly.entity_id
_entity_poly.type
_entity_poly.pdbx_seq_one_letter_code
_entity_poly.pdbx_strand_id
1 'polypeptide(L)'
;MNEPLIVPDRRSRPHSHDVTIKLFEKFGRVPSIAQIATEKQTIIHVVSTGLGLALVPRWISGMSLAGVTYIPLILEEEDTTGRLPLAAAWMAGSRDPTRDSLMKLVHDNIDRYASRA
;
A
#
# COMPACT_ATOMS: atom_id res chain seq x y z
N MET A 1 11.79 14.32 -12.69
CA MET A 1 10.66 13.78 -13.48
C MET A 1 9.37 14.20 -12.79
N ASN A 2 8.40 14.69 -13.57
CA ASN A 2 7.15 15.29 -13.09
C ASN A 2 5.96 14.51 -13.66
N GLU A 3 6.00 13.18 -13.53
CA GLU A 3 4.97 12.31 -14.08
C GLU A 3 3.65 12.48 -13.30
N PRO A 4 2.50 12.47 -14.00
CA PRO A 4 1.20 12.54 -13.36
C PRO A 4 0.97 11.31 -12.47
N LEU A 5 0.60 11.54 -11.22
CA LEU A 5 0.33 10.51 -10.24
C LEU A 5 -1.17 10.31 -10.06
N ILE A 6 -1.59 9.07 -10.15
CA ILE A 6 -2.95 8.62 -9.87
C ILE A 6 -2.97 8.16 -8.41
N VAL A 7 -3.68 8.89 -7.57
CA VAL A 7 -3.73 8.63 -6.12
C VAL A 7 -5.11 8.10 -5.72
N PRO A 8 -5.20 7.19 -4.74
CA PRO A 8 -6.49 6.74 -4.24
C PRO A 8 -7.21 7.88 -3.50
N ASP A 9 -8.54 7.89 -3.56
CA ASP A 9 -9.34 8.80 -2.73
C ASP A 9 -9.05 8.59 -1.24
N ARG A 10 -8.71 9.68 -0.55
CA ARG A 10 -8.32 9.65 0.86
C ARG A 10 -9.43 9.19 1.80
N ARG A 11 -10.71 9.45 1.46
CA ARG A 11 -11.84 9.04 2.31
C ARG A 11 -12.04 7.53 2.27
N SER A 12 -11.91 6.93 1.10
CA SER A 12 -12.05 5.48 0.91
C SER A 12 -10.80 4.69 1.29
N ARG A 13 -9.61 5.28 1.12
CA ARG A 13 -8.31 4.62 1.33
C ARG A 13 -7.28 5.56 1.96
N PRO A 14 -7.49 5.99 3.21
CA PRO A 14 -6.64 6.98 3.87
C PRO A 14 -5.18 6.50 3.96
N HIS A 15 -4.94 5.23 4.28
CA HIS A 15 -3.57 4.72 4.44
C HIS A 15 -2.76 4.71 3.15
N SER A 16 -3.33 4.26 2.02
CA SER A 16 -2.61 4.23 0.75
C SER A 16 -2.35 5.63 0.19
N HIS A 17 -3.31 6.55 0.39
CA HIS A 17 -3.13 7.95 0.05
C HIS A 17 -2.01 8.57 0.91
N ASP A 18 -2.09 8.43 2.24
CA ASP A 18 -1.14 9.04 3.15
C ASP A 18 0.28 8.48 2.99
N VAL A 19 0.45 7.19 2.68
CA VAL A 19 1.76 6.61 2.32
C VAL A 19 2.34 7.28 1.08
N THR A 20 1.52 7.49 0.05
CA THR A 20 1.94 8.17 -1.18
C THR A 20 2.43 9.58 -0.90
N ILE A 21 1.64 10.36 -0.15
CA ILE A 21 2.01 11.75 0.19
C ILE A 21 3.29 11.78 1.04
N LYS A 22 3.38 10.96 2.10
CA LYS A 22 4.55 10.89 2.99
C LYS A 22 5.83 10.50 2.27
N LEU A 23 5.76 9.59 1.30
CA LEU A 23 6.92 9.22 0.48
C LEU A 23 7.44 10.42 -0.32
N PHE A 24 6.56 11.18 -0.98
CA PHE A 24 6.98 12.37 -1.74
C PHE A 24 7.52 13.47 -0.81
N GLU A 25 6.84 13.74 0.31
CA GLU A 25 7.29 14.70 1.33
C GLU A 25 8.69 14.37 1.86
N LYS A 26 8.97 13.09 2.15
CA LYS A 26 10.29 12.63 2.62
C LYS A 26 11.43 13.01 1.66
N PHE A 27 11.19 12.96 0.35
CA PHE A 27 12.19 13.33 -0.65
C PHE A 27 12.14 14.81 -1.06
N GLY A 28 11.42 15.66 -0.32
CA GLY A 28 11.28 17.08 -0.62
C GLY A 28 10.55 17.33 -1.95
N ARG A 29 9.69 16.41 -2.37
CA ARG A 29 8.92 16.47 -3.62
C ARG A 29 7.45 16.68 -3.31
N VAL A 30 6.76 17.36 -4.21
CA VAL A 30 5.29 17.43 -4.23
C VAL A 30 4.82 16.51 -5.36
N PRO A 31 3.92 15.55 -5.11
CA PRO A 31 3.40 14.71 -6.18
C PRO A 31 2.55 15.56 -7.13
N SER A 32 2.76 15.38 -8.45
CA SER A 32 1.86 15.96 -9.45
C SER A 32 0.59 15.11 -9.53
N ILE A 33 -0.39 15.38 -8.68
CA ILE A 33 -1.62 14.58 -8.61
C ILE A 33 -2.51 14.93 -9.81
N ALA A 34 -2.62 14.02 -10.77
CA ALA A 34 -3.46 14.20 -11.94
C ALA A 34 -4.88 13.70 -11.74
N GLN A 35 -5.05 12.64 -10.94
CA GLN A 35 -6.36 12.06 -10.69
C GLN A 35 -6.46 11.46 -9.29
N ILE A 36 -7.62 11.66 -8.67
CA ILE A 36 -8.03 10.98 -7.44
C ILE A 36 -9.03 9.88 -7.84
N ALA A 37 -8.70 8.62 -7.56
CA ALA A 37 -9.52 7.47 -7.96
C ALA A 37 -10.35 6.92 -6.78
N THR A 38 -11.66 6.93 -6.91
CA THR A 38 -12.63 6.59 -5.85
C THR A 38 -12.91 5.09 -5.71
N GLU A 39 -12.64 4.25 -6.73
CA GLU A 39 -13.05 2.83 -6.74
C GLU A 39 -11.88 1.82 -6.90
N LYS A 40 -12.09 0.59 -6.39
CA LYS A 40 -11.04 -0.40 -6.11
C LYS A 40 -10.29 -0.92 -7.36
N GLN A 41 -10.92 -0.90 -8.52
CA GLN A 41 -10.45 -1.49 -9.79
C GLN A 41 -9.79 -0.45 -10.74
N THR A 42 -9.85 0.84 -10.40
CA THR A 42 -9.67 1.94 -11.37
C THR A 42 -8.24 2.44 -11.52
N ILE A 43 -7.41 2.38 -10.48
CA ILE A 43 -6.06 2.99 -10.52
C ILE A 43 -5.15 2.30 -11.55
N ILE A 44 -5.09 0.96 -11.54
CA ILE A 44 -4.24 0.19 -12.47
C ILE A 44 -4.80 0.28 -13.89
N HIS A 45 -6.12 0.31 -14.05
CA HIS A 45 -6.76 0.54 -15.36
C HIS A 45 -6.41 1.91 -15.93
N VAL A 46 -6.42 2.97 -15.11
CA VAL A 46 -6.00 4.31 -15.55
C VAL A 46 -4.51 4.35 -15.88
N VAL A 47 -3.65 3.61 -15.16
CA VAL A 47 -2.23 3.45 -15.55
C VAL A 47 -2.11 2.75 -16.91
N SER A 48 -2.90 1.70 -17.15
CA SER A 48 -2.84 0.92 -18.41
C SER A 48 -3.19 1.72 -19.65
N THR A 49 -3.93 2.82 -19.52
CA THR A 49 -4.24 3.75 -20.62
C THR A 49 -3.13 4.77 -20.88
N GLY A 50 -2.02 4.72 -20.13
CA GLY A 50 -0.87 5.61 -20.28
C GLY A 50 -1.04 6.99 -19.63
N LEU A 51 -2.01 7.14 -18.72
CA LEU A 51 -2.33 8.44 -18.10
C LEU A 51 -1.43 8.83 -16.92
N GLY A 52 -0.54 7.94 -16.49
CA GLY A 52 0.44 8.26 -15.44
C GLY A 52 0.93 7.08 -14.62
N LEU A 53 1.45 7.40 -13.45
CA LEU A 53 2.01 6.45 -12.49
C LEU A 53 1.09 6.28 -11.28
N ALA A 54 1.24 5.16 -10.56
CA ALA A 54 0.60 4.96 -9.27
C ALA A 54 1.53 4.19 -8.33
N LEU A 55 1.51 4.56 -7.05
CA LEU A 55 2.11 3.74 -6.00
C LEU A 55 1.09 2.71 -5.52
N VAL A 56 1.49 1.44 -5.55
CA VAL A 56 0.64 0.31 -5.17
C VAL A 56 1.39 -0.61 -4.20
N PRO A 57 0.69 -1.28 -3.26
CA PRO A 57 1.28 -2.33 -2.46
C PRO A 57 1.76 -3.50 -3.33
N ARG A 58 2.83 -4.17 -2.92
CA ARG A 58 3.44 -5.28 -3.67
C ARG A 58 2.45 -6.39 -4.06
N TRP A 59 1.51 -6.75 -3.20
CA TRP A 59 0.53 -7.81 -3.50
C TRP A 59 -0.35 -7.50 -4.73
N ILE A 60 -0.47 -6.22 -5.12
CA ILE A 60 -1.16 -5.80 -6.34
C ILE A 60 -0.37 -6.16 -7.60
N SER A 61 0.97 -6.27 -7.54
CA SER A 61 1.79 -6.64 -8.70
C SER A 61 1.59 -8.09 -9.15
N GLY A 62 0.86 -8.90 -8.39
CA GLY A 62 0.41 -10.23 -8.82
C GLY A 62 -0.68 -10.19 -9.90
N MET A 63 -1.31 -9.03 -10.12
CA MET A 63 -2.28 -8.82 -11.20
C MET A 63 -1.51 -8.45 -12.47
N SER A 64 -1.61 -9.27 -13.52
CA SER A 64 -1.06 -8.93 -14.84
C SER A 64 -2.11 -8.16 -15.64
N LEU A 65 -1.91 -6.85 -15.84
CA LEU A 65 -2.72 -6.03 -16.74
C LEU A 65 -1.88 -5.59 -17.93
N ALA A 66 -2.40 -5.78 -19.15
CA ALA A 66 -1.74 -5.34 -20.36
C ALA A 66 -1.49 -3.82 -20.30
N GLY A 67 -0.30 -3.37 -20.75
CA GLY A 67 0.08 -1.96 -20.72
C GLY A 67 0.60 -1.45 -19.35
N VAL A 68 0.72 -2.33 -18.35
CA VAL A 68 1.27 -1.96 -17.03
C VAL A 68 2.59 -2.66 -16.78
N THR A 69 3.60 -1.89 -16.36
CA THR A 69 4.87 -2.41 -15.86
C THR A 69 4.99 -2.09 -14.37
N TYR A 70 5.19 -3.12 -13.55
CA TYR A 70 5.42 -2.95 -12.11
C TYR A 70 6.91 -2.80 -11.83
N ILE A 71 7.29 -1.67 -11.24
CA ILE A 71 8.68 -1.36 -10.89
C ILE A 71 8.81 -1.39 -9.36
N PRO A 72 9.66 -2.26 -8.78
CA PRO A 72 9.89 -2.27 -7.34
C PRO A 72 10.46 -0.94 -6.85
N LEU A 73 9.85 -0.35 -5.81
CA LEU A 73 10.39 0.82 -5.13
C LEU A 73 11.39 0.35 -4.07
N ILE A 74 12.68 0.58 -4.31
CA ILE A 74 13.75 0.30 -3.35
C ILE A 74 13.84 1.49 -2.39
N LEU A 75 13.54 1.26 -1.12
CA LEU A 75 13.78 2.20 -0.01
C LEU A 75 14.87 1.61 0.89
N GLU A 76 15.59 2.46 1.62
CA GLU A 76 16.58 2.00 2.61
C GLU A 76 15.90 1.09 3.66
N GLU A 77 16.59 0.06 4.16
CA GLU A 77 15.98 -1.02 4.96
C GLU A 77 15.29 -0.53 6.25
N GLU A 78 15.82 0.53 6.83
CA GLU A 78 15.30 1.20 8.04
C GLU A 78 14.08 2.09 7.76
N ASP A 79 13.76 2.34 6.48
CA ASP A 79 12.70 3.24 6.09
C ASP A 79 11.33 2.55 6.05
N THR A 80 10.48 2.88 7.03
CA THR A 80 9.10 2.41 7.07
C THR A 80 8.12 3.33 6.33
N THR A 81 8.58 4.46 5.76
CA THR A 81 7.72 5.52 5.17
C THR A 81 6.89 5.03 3.97
N GLY A 82 7.29 3.91 3.34
CA GLY A 82 6.55 3.26 2.26
C GLY A 82 5.75 2.00 2.63
N ARG A 83 5.74 1.61 3.91
CA ARG A 83 5.08 0.35 4.36
C ARG A 83 3.67 0.64 4.86
N LEU A 84 2.72 -0.20 4.44
CA LEU A 84 1.38 -0.20 5.03
C LEU A 84 1.39 -1.02 6.32
N PRO A 85 0.97 -0.47 7.47
CA PRO A 85 0.94 -1.22 8.71
C PRO A 85 -0.10 -2.34 8.63
N LEU A 86 0.28 -3.54 9.07
CA LEU A 86 -0.65 -4.62 9.36
C LEU A 86 -1.05 -4.52 10.83
N ALA A 87 -2.35 -4.45 11.11
CA ALA A 87 -2.87 -4.35 12.46
C ALA A 87 -4.09 -5.25 12.64
N ALA A 88 -4.28 -5.74 13.87
CA ALA A 88 -5.49 -6.42 14.33
C ALA A 88 -6.10 -5.61 15.47
N ALA A 89 -7.43 -5.53 15.53
CA ALA A 89 -8.16 -4.77 16.53
C ALA A 89 -9.35 -5.56 17.07
N TRP A 90 -9.66 -5.35 18.35
CA TRP A 90 -10.79 -5.96 19.04
C TRP A 90 -11.29 -5.04 20.16
N MET A 91 -12.47 -5.33 20.71
CA MET A 91 -13.05 -4.54 21.80
C MET A 91 -12.24 -4.69 23.08
N ALA A 92 -12.00 -3.57 23.77
CA ALA A 92 -11.32 -3.58 25.07
C ALA A 92 -12.06 -4.47 26.08
N GLY A 93 -11.31 -5.26 26.85
CA GLY A 93 -11.87 -6.18 27.86
C GLY A 93 -12.47 -7.48 27.31
N SER A 94 -12.56 -7.67 25.99
CA SER A 94 -13.03 -8.93 25.40
C SER A 94 -12.06 -10.07 25.69
N ARG A 95 -12.58 -11.21 26.18
CA ARG A 95 -11.85 -12.47 26.32
C ARG A 95 -12.30 -13.40 25.21
N ASP A 96 -11.38 -13.75 24.32
CA ASP A 96 -11.66 -14.62 23.17
C ASP A 96 -10.47 -15.58 22.98
N PRO A 97 -10.62 -16.86 23.39
CA PRO A 97 -9.58 -17.87 23.21
C PRO A 97 -9.20 -18.12 21.75
N THR A 98 -10.12 -17.89 20.81
CA THR A 98 -9.86 -18.06 19.37
C THR A 98 -8.97 -16.94 18.87
N ARG A 99 -9.26 -15.69 19.25
CA ARG A 99 -8.38 -14.53 19.00
C ARG A 99 -6.99 -14.79 19.56
N ASP A 100 -6.91 -15.22 20.81
CA ASP A 100 -5.63 -15.42 21.49
C ASP A 100 -4.80 -16.51 20.81
N SER A 101 -5.45 -17.60 20.39
CA SER A 101 -4.83 -18.68 19.62
C SER A 101 -4.36 -18.20 18.23
N LEU A 102 -5.17 -17.41 17.53
CA LEU A 102 -4.80 -16.82 16.24
C LEU A 102 -3.60 -15.89 16.38
N MET A 103 -3.63 -14.98 17.35
CA MET A 103 -2.52 -14.06 17.59
C MET A 103 -1.25 -14.82 17.96
N LYS A 104 -1.35 -15.88 18.78
CA LYS A 104 -0.20 -16.74 19.07
C LYS A 104 0.38 -17.36 17.80
N LEU A 105 -0.46 -17.93 16.93
CA LEU A 105 -0.03 -18.51 15.66
C LEU A 105 0.70 -17.48 14.78
N VAL A 106 0.16 -16.26 14.68
CA VAL A 106 0.77 -15.18 13.88
C VAL A 106 2.14 -14.80 14.44
N HIS A 107 2.26 -14.60 15.75
CA HIS A 107 3.54 -14.25 16.39
C HIS A 107 4.58 -15.37 16.26
N ASP A 108 4.18 -16.62 16.48
CA ASP A 108 5.08 -17.78 16.36
C ASP A 108 5.63 -17.97 14.94
N ASN A 109 4.97 -17.41 13.92
CA ASN A 109 5.30 -17.60 12.50
C ASN A 109 5.65 -16.28 11.80
N ILE A 110 5.87 -15.18 12.53
CA ILE A 110 5.98 -13.85 11.92
C ILE A 110 7.16 -13.76 10.94
N ASP A 111 8.31 -14.36 11.27
CA ASP A 111 9.51 -14.36 10.42
C ASP A 111 9.26 -15.13 9.11
N ARG A 112 8.51 -16.24 9.20
CA ARG A 112 8.12 -17.02 8.03
C ARG A 112 7.24 -16.21 7.09
N TYR A 113 6.31 -15.43 7.61
CA TYR A 113 5.45 -14.58 6.79
C TYR A 113 6.20 -13.35 6.25
N ALA A 114 7.08 -12.74 7.04
CA ALA A 114 7.91 -11.62 6.62
C ALA A 114 8.83 -12.00 5.45
N SER A 115 9.42 -13.20 5.47
CA SER A 115 10.28 -13.70 4.37
C SER A 115 9.55 -13.91 3.04
N ARG A 116 8.21 -13.93 3.05
CA ARG A 116 7.35 -14.12 1.87
C ARG A 116 6.59 -12.86 1.46
N ALA A 117 6.69 -11.79 2.27
CA ALA A 117 6.08 -10.49 2.01
C ALA A 117 6.92 -9.66 1.03
#